data_AF-A0A060W3S2-F1
#
_entry.id   AF-A0A060W3S2-F1
#
_cell.length_a   1.000
_cell.length_b   1.000
_cell.length_c   1.000
_cell.angle_alpha   90.00
_cell.angle_beta   90.00
_cell.angle_gamma   90.00
#
_symmetry.space_group_name_H-M   'P 1'
#
loop_
_entity.id
_entity.type
_entity.pdbx_description
1 polymer ?
#
loop_
_entity_poly.entity_id
_entity_poly.type
_entity_poly.pdbx_seq_one_letter_code
_entity_poly.pdbx_strand_id
1 'polypeptide(L)'
;MSLWEMVRLVNMLIVVRFLRIIPDIKLMALIASTLVDLVKNLRAFAGILVVVFYVFAVLGIWLFQGAITAPGQMSVMSNSSMKNITVECGSYEQLGYWPNNFDDFASSLVLLYNVMVVNNWQVFMDAYTRYTTEWSKVYFVSWWLTSSVMWVNLFVALILENFIYKWDRSVMCSVADVERTGYETTVQLMFREQIQEPTEEELVTQLHQHPHLHLS
;
A
#
# COMPACT_ATOMS: atom_id res chain seq x y z
N MET A 1 -28.51 8.49 14.05
CA MET A 1 -27.87 9.18 12.92
C MET A 1 -28.78 10.28 12.43
N SER A 2 -28.25 11.48 12.26
CA SER A 2 -28.99 12.62 11.69
C SER A 2 -29.14 12.46 10.17
N LEU A 3 -30.17 13.07 9.56
CA LEU A 3 -30.35 13.07 8.11
C LEU A 3 -29.11 13.58 7.35
N TRP A 4 -28.38 14.51 7.94
CA TRP A 4 -27.17 15.08 7.36
C TRP A 4 -25.98 14.10 7.37
N GLU A 5 -25.88 13.22 8.35
CA GLU A 5 -24.92 12.10 8.36
C GLU A 5 -25.25 11.08 7.26
N MET A 6 -26.53 10.77 7.08
CA MET A 6 -26.99 9.88 6.00
C MET A 6 -26.65 10.46 4.62
N VAL A 7 -26.91 11.76 4.39
CA VAL A 7 -26.55 12.44 3.13
C VAL A 7 -25.03 12.42 2.90
N ARG A 8 -24.22 12.63 3.95
CA ARG A 8 -22.74 12.50 3.84
C ARG A 8 -22.30 11.10 3.47
N LEU A 9 -22.89 10.07 4.08
CA LEU A 9 -22.57 8.67 3.77
C LEU A 9 -22.95 8.32 2.33
N VAL A 10 -24.13 8.76 1.87
CA VAL A 10 -24.57 8.56 0.48
C VAL A 10 -23.62 9.27 -0.49
N ASN A 11 -23.23 10.51 -0.19
CA ASN A 11 -22.27 11.25 -1.03
C ASN A 11 -20.91 10.56 -1.11
N MET A 12 -20.38 10.02 0.01
CA MET A 12 -19.15 9.21 -0.03
C MET A 12 -19.33 7.94 -0.88
N LEU A 13 -20.46 7.26 -0.79
CA LEU A 13 -20.73 6.05 -1.59
C LEU A 13 -20.83 6.37 -3.09
N ILE A 14 -21.39 7.53 -3.46
CA ILE A 14 -21.40 8.00 -4.84
C ILE A 14 -19.96 8.22 -5.34
N VAL A 15 -19.06 8.75 -4.51
CA VAL A 15 -17.64 8.91 -4.88
C VAL A 15 -16.97 7.55 -5.13
N VAL A 16 -17.25 6.54 -4.31
CA VAL A 16 -16.74 5.16 -4.50
C VAL A 16 -17.16 4.59 -5.86
N ARG A 17 -18.32 5.00 -6.39
CA ARG A 17 -18.78 4.56 -7.71
C ARG A 17 -17.83 4.95 -8.85
N PHE A 18 -17.05 6.04 -8.71
CA PHE A 18 -16.03 6.40 -9.70
C PHE A 18 -14.92 5.35 -9.82
N LEU A 19 -14.65 4.55 -8.79
CA LEU A 19 -13.68 3.44 -8.87
C LEU A 19 -14.11 2.37 -9.88
N ARG A 20 -15.39 2.30 -10.25
CA ARG A 20 -15.88 1.37 -11.29
C ARG A 20 -15.38 1.70 -12.70
N ILE A 21 -14.86 2.91 -12.92
CA ILE A 21 -14.28 3.33 -14.22
C ILE A 21 -12.86 2.76 -14.39
N ILE A 22 -12.19 2.40 -13.29
CA ILE A 22 -10.80 1.88 -13.30
C ILE A 22 -10.64 0.62 -14.19
N PRO A 23 -11.50 -0.40 -14.11
CA PRO A 23 -11.40 -1.60 -14.96
C PRO A 23 -11.65 -1.34 -16.45
N ASP A 24 -12.36 -0.27 -16.81
CA ASP A 24 -12.70 0.05 -18.20
C ASP A 24 -11.49 0.59 -18.98
N ILE A 25 -10.51 1.17 -18.27
CA ILE A 25 -9.27 1.66 -18.84
C ILE A 25 -8.23 0.52 -18.80
N LYS A 26 -7.87 -0.04 -19.97
CA LYS A 26 -6.93 -1.18 -20.09
C LYS A 26 -5.63 -1.02 -19.28
N LEU A 27 -5.07 0.19 -19.28
CA LEU A 27 -3.84 0.50 -18.54
C LEU A 27 -4.07 0.43 -17.01
N MET A 28 -5.15 1.04 -16.52
CA MET A 28 -5.45 1.06 -15.09
C MET A 28 -5.90 -0.32 -14.58
N ALA A 29 -6.62 -1.09 -15.40
CA ALA A 29 -6.99 -2.48 -15.10
C ALA A 29 -5.76 -3.38 -14.90
N LEU A 30 -4.70 -3.20 -15.69
CA LEU A 30 -3.44 -3.92 -15.54
C LEU A 30 -2.71 -3.55 -14.24
N ILE A 31 -2.68 -2.25 -13.88
CA ILE A 31 -2.10 -1.80 -12.60
C ILE A 31 -2.91 -2.36 -11.43
N ALA A 32 -4.24 -2.29 -11.50
CA ALA A 32 -5.11 -2.78 -10.44
C ALA A 32 -4.98 -4.29 -10.21
N SER A 33 -4.92 -5.10 -11.28
CA SER A 33 -4.75 -6.57 -11.15
C SER A 33 -3.39 -6.93 -10.55
N THR A 34 -2.32 -6.26 -10.97
CA THR A 34 -0.98 -6.49 -10.42
C THR A 34 -0.86 -6.06 -8.95
N LEU A 35 -1.52 -4.97 -8.54
CA LEU A 35 -1.61 -4.56 -7.13
C LEU A 35 -2.40 -5.56 -6.29
N VAL A 36 -3.54 -6.05 -6.79
CA VAL A 36 -4.35 -7.06 -6.08
C VAL A 36 -3.55 -8.35 -5.90
N ASP A 37 -2.82 -8.79 -6.91
CA ASP A 37 -1.97 -9.98 -6.81
C ASP A 37 -0.79 -9.77 -5.84
N LEU A 38 -0.20 -8.57 -5.81
CA LEU A 38 0.81 -8.21 -4.82
C LEU A 38 0.24 -8.28 -3.39
N VAL A 39 -0.95 -7.73 -3.15
CA VAL A 39 -1.61 -7.78 -1.84
C VAL A 39 -1.90 -9.22 -1.42
N LYS A 40 -2.33 -10.09 -2.33
CA LYS A 40 -2.53 -11.52 -2.04
C LYS A 40 -1.22 -12.19 -1.60
N ASN A 41 -0.12 -11.91 -2.29
CA ASN A 41 1.20 -12.44 -1.96
C ASN A 41 1.69 -11.92 -0.60
N LEU A 42 1.35 -10.68 -0.24
CA LEU A 42 1.73 -10.05 1.03
C LEU A 42 0.82 -10.43 2.21
N ARG A 43 -0.25 -11.22 2.00
CA ARG A 43 -1.21 -11.58 3.06
C ARG A 43 -0.54 -12.25 4.25
N ALA A 44 0.42 -13.16 4.01
CA ALA A 44 1.15 -13.83 5.07
C ALA A 44 1.97 -12.85 5.93
N PHE A 45 2.65 -11.90 5.29
CA PHE A 45 3.43 -10.85 5.95
C PHE A 45 2.54 -9.89 6.73
N ALA A 46 1.41 -9.46 6.15
CA ALA A 46 0.44 -8.63 6.85
C ALA A 46 -0.06 -9.28 8.16
N GLY A 47 -0.21 -10.61 8.18
CA GLY A 47 -0.55 -11.34 9.41
C GLY A 47 0.50 -11.19 10.52
N ILE A 48 1.79 -11.29 10.18
CA ILE A 48 2.90 -11.09 11.13
C ILE A 48 2.87 -9.65 11.67
N LEU A 49 2.65 -8.66 10.81
CA LEU A 49 2.52 -7.26 11.23
C LEU A 49 1.42 -7.08 12.28
N VAL A 50 0.24 -7.64 12.02
CA VAL A 50 -0.89 -7.53 12.93
C VAL A 50 -0.57 -8.13 14.30
N VAL A 51 0.15 -9.26 14.35
CA VAL A 51 0.58 -9.87 15.62
C VAL A 51 1.54 -8.95 16.37
N VAL A 52 2.51 -8.36 15.68
CA VAL A 52 3.48 -7.42 16.29
C VAL A 52 2.76 -6.17 16.82
N PHE A 53 1.86 -5.58 16.03
CA PHE A 53 1.00 -4.48 16.49
C PHE A 53 0.18 -4.84 17.71
N TYR A 54 -0.41 -6.05 17.74
CA TYR A 54 -1.22 -6.51 18.87
C TYR A 54 -0.39 -6.61 20.15
N VAL A 55 0.81 -7.22 20.08
CA VAL A 55 1.70 -7.36 21.25
C VAL A 55 2.10 -5.99 21.78
N PHE A 56 2.53 -5.07 20.92
CA PHE A 56 2.90 -3.72 21.34
C PHE A 56 1.70 -2.92 21.84
N ALA A 57 0.51 -3.06 21.25
CA ALA A 57 -0.69 -2.37 21.72
C ALA A 57 -1.05 -2.81 23.14
N VAL A 58 -1.08 -4.12 23.42
CA VAL A 58 -1.38 -4.65 24.76
C VAL A 58 -0.31 -4.23 25.77
N LEU A 59 0.98 -4.28 25.41
CA LEU A 59 2.07 -3.79 26.26
C LEU A 59 1.95 -2.30 26.54
N GLY A 60 1.64 -1.49 25.53
CA GLY A 60 1.45 -0.05 25.67
C GLY A 60 0.29 0.31 26.60
N ILE A 61 -0.85 -0.38 26.49
CA ILE A 61 -1.96 -0.23 27.43
C ILE A 61 -1.50 -0.60 28.84
N TRP A 62 -0.82 -1.74 29.02
CA TRP A 62 -0.40 -2.17 30.35
C TRP A 62 0.57 -1.19 31.03
N LEU A 63 1.41 -0.51 30.25
CA LEU A 63 2.39 0.46 30.76
C LEU A 63 1.85 1.88 30.92
N PHE A 64 0.94 2.31 30.05
CA PHE A 64 0.62 3.73 29.88
C PHE A 64 -0.87 4.06 29.91
N GLN A 65 -1.74 3.10 30.26
CA GLN A 65 -3.16 3.35 30.42
C GLN A 65 -3.44 4.43 31.47
N GLY A 66 -4.22 5.44 31.09
CA GLY A 66 -4.59 6.57 31.95
C GLY A 66 -3.48 7.58 32.19
N ALA A 67 -2.33 7.46 31.53
CA ALA A 67 -1.21 8.38 31.73
C ALA A 67 -1.48 9.80 31.20
N ILE A 68 -2.23 9.92 30.11
CA ILE A 68 -2.51 11.19 29.44
C ILE A 68 -4.02 11.40 29.37
N THR A 69 -4.56 12.16 30.32
CA THR A 69 -5.98 12.52 30.33
C THR A 69 -6.19 13.86 29.63
N ALA A 70 -7.11 13.89 28.66
CA ALA A 70 -7.55 15.15 28.06
C ALA A 70 -8.12 16.09 29.14
N PRO A 71 -7.84 17.39 29.10
CA PRO A 71 -8.51 18.35 29.97
C PRO A 71 -10.01 18.28 29.68
N GLY A 72 -10.77 17.79 30.66
CA GLY A 72 -12.22 17.63 30.52
C GLY A 72 -12.88 18.97 30.20
N GLN A 73 -13.93 18.95 29.39
CA GLN A 73 -14.71 20.13 29.00
C GLN A 73 -15.43 20.84 30.18
N MET A 74 -15.06 20.58 31.45
CA MET A 74 -15.75 21.06 32.65
C MET A 74 -14.90 21.96 33.59
N SER A 75 -13.66 22.33 33.25
CA SER A 75 -12.89 23.29 34.06
C SER A 75 -12.31 24.46 33.27
N VAL A 76 -13.13 25.06 32.41
CA VAL A 76 -12.95 26.46 31.96
C VAL A 76 -13.86 27.40 32.78
N MET A 77 -14.32 26.95 33.95
CA MET A 77 -15.00 27.81 34.91
C MET A 77 -14.41 27.60 36.30
N SER A 78 -14.14 28.71 36.99
CA SER A 78 -13.56 28.83 38.34
C SER A 78 -12.06 28.52 38.48
N ASN A 79 -11.22 29.44 38.06
CA ASN A 79 -10.51 30.29 39.02
C ASN A 79 -9.78 31.41 38.27
N SER A 80 -10.00 32.64 38.72
CA SER A 80 -9.28 33.87 38.39
C SER A 80 -7.82 33.82 38.89
N SER A 81 -7.14 32.75 38.54
CA SER A 81 -5.70 32.53 38.69
C SER A 81 -5.26 31.78 37.43
N MET A 82 -5.56 32.38 36.27
CA MET A 82 -4.99 32.00 34.99
C MET A 82 -3.49 32.24 35.11
N LYS A 83 -2.77 31.28 35.68
CA LYS A 83 -1.35 31.11 35.43
C LYS A 83 -1.29 31.07 33.91
N ASN A 84 -0.68 32.07 33.28
CA ASN A 84 -0.40 32.04 31.85
C ASN A 84 0.48 30.81 31.61
N ILE A 85 -0.13 29.65 31.41
CA ILE A 85 0.58 28.45 30.99
C ILE A 85 0.95 28.76 29.55
N THR A 86 2.12 29.36 29.37
CA THR A 86 2.77 29.44 28.08
C THR A 86 3.09 28.02 27.68
N VAL A 87 2.13 27.38 27.02
CA VAL A 87 2.34 26.06 26.42
C VAL A 87 3.39 26.24 25.35
N GLU A 88 4.48 25.48 25.44
CA GLU A 88 5.57 25.56 24.48
C GLU A 88 5.05 25.20 23.08
N CYS A 89 5.46 25.99 22.09
CA CYS A 89 5.06 25.75 20.71
C CYS A 89 5.63 24.41 20.22
N GLY A 90 4.79 23.56 19.64
CA GLY A 90 5.15 22.21 19.17
C GLY A 90 4.96 21.11 20.22
N SER A 91 4.43 21.43 21.40
CA SER A 91 4.11 20.43 22.43
C SER A 91 2.85 19.62 22.10
N TYR A 92 2.74 18.43 22.70
CA TYR A 92 1.61 17.50 22.54
C TYR A 92 0.27 18.15 22.90
N GLU A 93 0.27 18.98 23.95
CA GLU A 93 -0.89 19.66 24.50
C GLU A 93 -1.40 20.76 23.55
N GLN A 94 -0.49 21.53 22.92
CA GLN A 94 -0.84 22.56 21.96
C GLN A 94 -1.41 21.96 20.66
N LEU A 95 -0.83 20.84 20.21
CA LEU A 95 -1.22 20.17 18.96
C LEU A 95 -2.54 19.40 19.09
N GLY A 96 -3.12 19.32 20.28
CA GLY A 96 -4.39 18.64 20.51
C GLY A 96 -4.31 17.14 20.31
N TYR A 97 -3.15 16.53 20.56
CA TYR A 97 -2.93 15.09 20.34
C TYR A 97 -3.58 14.18 21.39
N TRP A 98 -4.40 14.72 22.29
CA TRP A 98 -5.13 14.00 23.33
C TRP A 98 -5.79 12.66 22.93
N PRO A 99 -6.38 12.50 21.72
CA PRO A 99 -6.95 11.22 21.30
C PRO A 99 -5.91 10.12 21.02
N ASN A 100 -4.63 10.49 20.82
CA ASN A 100 -3.54 9.55 20.54
C ASN A 100 -2.95 9.05 21.86
N ASN A 101 -3.68 8.15 22.53
CA ASN A 101 -3.29 7.62 23.84
C ASN A 101 -3.32 6.06 23.86
N PHE A 102 -2.98 5.49 25.02
CA PHE A 102 -3.00 4.04 25.29
C PHE A 102 -4.16 3.63 26.21
N ASP A 103 -5.26 4.40 26.24
CA ASP A 103 -6.38 4.14 27.16
C ASP A 103 -7.29 3.01 26.67
N ASP A 104 -7.41 2.89 25.34
CA ASP A 104 -8.17 1.85 24.67
C ASP A 104 -7.38 1.23 23.51
N PHE A 105 -7.80 0.04 23.09
CA PHE A 105 -7.09 -0.72 22.06
C PHE A 105 -7.09 -0.02 20.69
N ALA A 106 -8.16 0.68 20.32
CA ALA A 106 -8.23 1.36 19.03
C ALA A 106 -7.32 2.59 18.99
N SER A 107 -7.35 3.41 20.04
CA SER A 107 -6.46 4.56 20.22
C SER A 107 -5.00 4.14 20.28
N SER A 108 -4.70 3.01 20.93
CA SER A 108 -3.36 2.42 20.95
C SER A 108 -2.85 2.05 19.56
N LEU A 109 -3.70 1.45 18.72
CA LEU A 109 -3.34 1.13 17.34
C LEU A 109 -3.07 2.40 16.51
N VAL A 110 -3.88 3.45 16.68
CA VAL A 110 -3.70 4.73 15.99
C VAL A 110 -2.39 5.40 16.43
N LEU A 111 -2.08 5.40 17.72
CA LEU A 111 -0.84 5.94 18.25
C LEU A 111 0.38 5.16 17.73
N LEU A 112 0.34 3.83 17.76
CA LEU A 112 1.41 2.98 17.20
C LEU A 112 1.61 3.22 15.70
N TYR A 113 0.51 3.39 14.95
CA TYR A 113 0.57 3.75 13.53
C TYR A 113 1.22 5.12 13.31
N ASN A 114 0.83 6.14 14.09
CA ASN A 114 1.42 7.48 14.00
C ASN A 114 2.93 7.45 14.27
N VAL A 115 3.39 6.65 15.23
CA VAL A 115 4.83 6.46 15.51
C VAL A 115 5.51 5.66 14.40
N MET A 116 4.86 4.65 13.82
CA MET A 116 5.41 3.86 12.70
C MET A 116 5.69 4.73 11.46
N VAL A 117 4.86 5.74 11.20
CA VAL A 117 5.06 6.71 10.10
C VAL A 117 6.24 7.65 10.36
N VAL A 118 6.74 7.71 11.61
CA VAL A 118 7.90 8.53 12.04
C VAL A 118 7.65 10.05 11.97
N ASN A 119 6.44 10.50 11.64
CA ASN A 119 6.13 11.92 11.62
C ASN A 119 5.79 12.43 13.03
N ASN A 120 6.48 13.48 13.50
CA ASN A 120 6.32 14.07 14.85
C ASN A 120 6.42 13.06 16.01
N TRP A 121 7.02 11.89 15.79
CA TRP A 121 7.05 10.82 16.77
C TRP A 121 7.76 11.20 18.09
N GLN A 122 8.74 12.10 17.97
CA GLN A 122 9.45 12.71 19.10
C GLN A 122 8.51 13.45 20.07
N VAL A 123 7.42 14.04 19.58
CA VAL A 123 6.46 14.77 20.42
C VAL A 123 5.67 13.78 21.29
N PHE A 124 5.31 12.60 20.75
CA PHE A 124 4.68 11.54 21.53
C PHE A 124 5.65 11.00 22.59
N MET A 125 6.89 10.67 22.18
CA MET A 125 7.89 10.15 23.11
C MET A 125 8.20 11.15 24.24
N ASP A 126 8.33 12.45 23.92
CA ASP A 126 8.55 13.50 24.91
C ASP A 126 7.38 13.64 25.87
N ALA A 127 6.14 13.66 25.36
CA ALA A 127 4.94 13.70 26.20
C ALA A 127 4.90 12.51 27.17
N TYR A 128 5.07 11.28 26.68
CA TYR A 128 5.06 10.10 27.54
C TYR A 128 6.23 10.06 28.52
N THR A 129 7.39 10.61 28.16
CA THR A 129 8.51 10.81 29.10
C THR A 129 8.11 11.74 30.24
N ARG A 130 7.42 12.85 29.93
CA ARG A 130 6.98 13.85 30.91
C ARG A 130 5.86 13.32 31.83
N TYR A 131 4.92 12.55 31.29
CA TYR A 131 3.75 12.06 32.04
C TYR A 131 3.98 10.73 32.78
N THR A 132 5.02 9.95 32.42
CA THR A 132 5.25 8.63 33.03
C THR A 132 6.63 8.52 33.66
N THR A 133 7.63 8.05 32.91
CA THR A 133 9.02 7.92 33.33
C THR A 133 9.95 8.02 32.11
N GLU A 134 11.24 8.27 32.34
CA GLU A 134 12.24 8.25 31.26
C GLU A 134 12.38 6.89 30.56
N TRP A 135 12.02 5.79 31.23
CA TRP A 135 12.02 4.44 30.66
C TRP A 135 11.01 4.27 29.52
N SER A 136 9.99 5.13 29.42
CA SER A 136 9.07 5.15 28.29
C SER A 136 9.79 5.34 26.95
N LYS A 137 10.92 6.04 26.92
CA LYS A 137 11.74 6.21 25.71
C LYS A 137 12.17 4.87 25.13
N VAL A 138 12.51 3.89 25.98
CA VAL A 138 12.92 2.56 25.54
C VAL A 138 11.77 1.86 24.80
N TYR A 139 10.54 1.99 25.28
CA TYR A 139 9.36 1.49 24.60
C TYR A 139 9.18 2.12 23.21
N PHE A 140 9.19 3.46 23.11
CA PHE A 140 9.02 4.14 21.82
C PHE A 140 10.16 3.85 20.82
N VAL A 141 11.41 3.81 21.29
CA VAL A 141 12.57 3.50 20.46
C VAL A 141 12.54 2.04 19.99
N SER A 142 12.16 1.08 20.86
CA SER A 142 12.02 -0.33 20.47
C SER A 142 10.89 -0.55 19.45
N TRP A 143 9.76 0.14 19.61
CA TRP A 143 8.68 0.13 18.63
C TRP A 143 9.13 0.74 17.29
N TRP A 144 9.80 1.89 17.31
CA TRP A 144 10.32 2.54 16.11
C TRP A 144 11.29 1.63 15.35
N LEU A 145 12.22 0.98 16.07
CA LEU A 145 13.15 0.03 15.46
C LEU A 145 12.42 -1.16 14.83
N THR A 146 11.46 -1.74 15.54
CA THR A 146 10.71 -2.91 15.07
C THR A 146 9.79 -2.57 13.90
N SER A 147 9.09 -1.45 13.95
CA SER A 147 8.10 -1.06 12.95
C SER A 147 8.74 -0.29 11.77
N SER A 148 9.33 0.88 12.02
CA SER A 148 9.88 1.69 10.94
C SER A 148 11.13 1.05 10.32
N VAL A 149 12.13 0.69 11.13
CA VAL A 149 13.41 0.22 10.60
C VAL A 149 13.33 -1.21 10.08
N MET A 150 12.72 -2.14 10.81
CA MET A 150 12.63 -3.52 10.34
C MET A 150 11.47 -3.71 9.35
N TRP A 151 10.25 -3.31 9.71
CA TRP A 151 9.07 -3.67 8.92
C TRP A 151 8.97 -2.92 7.58
N VAL A 152 9.18 -1.61 7.56
CA VAL A 152 9.11 -0.83 6.29
C VAL A 152 10.20 -1.29 5.32
N ASN A 153 11.42 -1.54 5.81
CA ASN A 153 12.50 -2.03 4.96
C ASN A 153 12.25 -3.45 4.44
N LEU A 154 11.71 -4.34 5.28
CA LEU A 154 11.30 -5.67 4.86
C LEU A 154 10.20 -5.59 3.79
N PHE A 155 9.22 -4.71 3.97
CA PHE A 155 8.15 -4.50 3.00
C PHE A 155 8.67 -3.98 1.66
N VAL A 156 9.58 -3.00 1.67
CA VAL A 156 10.24 -2.49 0.46
C VAL A 156 11.05 -3.58 -0.23
N ALA A 157 11.81 -4.38 0.54
CA ALA A 157 12.58 -5.50 0.01
C ALA A 157 11.69 -6.54 -0.68
N LEU A 158 10.53 -6.88 -0.10
CA LEU A 158 9.58 -7.81 -0.71
C LEU A 158 8.95 -7.27 -2.00
N ILE A 159 8.61 -5.98 -2.03
CA ILE A 159 8.11 -5.36 -3.27
C ILE A 159 9.17 -5.42 -4.35
N LEU A 160 10.41 -5.08 -3.99
CA LEU A 160 11.54 -5.09 -4.90
C LEU A 160 11.83 -6.52 -5.41
N GLU A 161 11.78 -7.53 -4.55
CA GLU A 161 11.90 -8.93 -4.95
C GLU A 161 10.79 -9.37 -5.90
N ASN A 162 9.52 -9.01 -5.61
CA ASN A 162 8.40 -9.30 -6.51
C ASN A 162 8.54 -8.60 -7.86
N PHE A 163 9.04 -7.37 -7.86
CA PHE A 163 9.29 -6.61 -9.08
C PHE A 163 10.42 -7.22 -9.90
N ILE A 164 11.56 -7.56 -9.27
CA ILE A 164 12.70 -8.22 -9.92
C ILE A 164 12.27 -9.57 -10.49
N TYR A 165 11.55 -10.40 -9.72
CA TYR A 165 11.07 -11.70 -10.19
C TYR A 165 10.18 -11.58 -11.43
N LYS A 166 9.27 -10.60 -11.45
CA LYS A 166 8.43 -10.34 -12.63
C LYS A 166 9.22 -9.77 -13.81
N TRP A 167 10.15 -8.85 -13.54
CA TRP A 167 11.00 -8.22 -14.55
C TRP A 167 11.88 -9.27 -15.24
N ASP A 168 12.58 -10.09 -14.47
CA ASP A 168 13.47 -11.13 -14.97
C ASP A 168 12.70 -12.16 -15.83
N ARG A 169 11.51 -12.56 -15.39
CA ARG A 169 10.63 -13.44 -16.18
C ARG A 169 10.16 -12.80 -17.48
N SER A 170 9.88 -11.50 -17.50
CA SER A 170 9.49 -10.78 -18.72
C SER A 170 10.64 -10.64 -19.72
N VAL A 171 11.86 -10.38 -19.22
CA VAL A 171 13.08 -10.32 -20.03
C VAL A 171 13.38 -11.70 -20.62
N MET A 172 13.28 -12.77 -19.82
CA MET A 172 13.57 -14.12 -20.28
C MET A 172 12.57 -14.61 -21.34
N CYS A 173 11.28 -14.25 -21.22
CA CYS A 173 10.30 -14.46 -22.30
C CYS A 173 10.67 -13.69 -23.58
N SER A 174 11.05 -12.42 -23.46
CA SER A 174 11.45 -11.62 -24.64
C SER A 174 12.68 -12.19 -25.35
N VAL A 175 13.67 -12.70 -24.61
CA VAL A 175 14.86 -13.33 -25.19
C VAL A 175 14.48 -14.63 -25.91
N ALA A 176 13.64 -15.47 -25.28
CA ALA A 176 13.17 -16.71 -25.90
C ALA A 176 12.34 -16.45 -27.17
N ASP A 177 11.52 -15.39 -27.19
CA ASP A 177 10.76 -14.99 -28.37
C ASP A 177 11.68 -14.52 -29.50
N VAL A 178 12.71 -13.71 -29.20
CA VAL A 178 13.71 -13.28 -30.19
C VAL A 178 14.47 -14.48 -30.76
N GLU A 179 14.88 -15.42 -29.92
CA GLU A 179 15.63 -16.61 -30.34
C GLU A 179 14.78 -17.54 -31.21
N ARG A 180 13.50 -17.73 -30.86
CA ARG A 180 12.51 -18.46 -31.67
C ARG A 180 12.31 -17.81 -33.04
N THR A 181 12.17 -16.48 -33.08
CA THR A 181 12.01 -15.73 -34.34
C THR A 181 13.26 -15.88 -35.22
N GLY A 182 14.46 -15.85 -34.62
CA GLY A 182 15.72 -16.11 -35.31
C GLY A 182 15.79 -17.52 -35.89
N TYR A 183 15.35 -18.53 -35.16
CA TYR A 183 15.32 -19.92 -35.62
C TYR A 183 14.34 -20.10 -36.79
N GLU A 184 13.11 -19.57 -36.70
CA GLU A 184 12.13 -19.62 -37.79
C GLU A 184 12.65 -18.93 -39.06
N THR A 185 13.30 -17.77 -38.92
CA THR A 185 13.90 -17.04 -40.05
C THR A 185 15.03 -17.84 -40.70
N THR A 186 15.85 -18.51 -39.89
CA THR A 186 16.95 -19.37 -40.37
C THR A 186 16.44 -20.60 -41.11
N VAL A 187 15.41 -21.25 -40.57
CA VAL A 187 14.74 -22.39 -41.21
C VAL A 187 14.12 -21.97 -42.54
N GLN A 188 13.40 -20.85 -42.58
CA GLN A 188 12.87 -20.32 -43.84
C GLN A 188 13.95 -20.05 -44.87
N LEU A 189 15.10 -19.46 -44.46
CA LEU A 189 16.23 -19.24 -45.36
C LEU A 189 16.83 -20.55 -45.90
N MET A 190 16.95 -21.61 -45.08
CA MET A 190 17.42 -22.92 -45.55
C MET A 190 16.53 -23.52 -46.62
N PHE A 191 15.20 -23.37 -46.48
CA PHE A 191 14.25 -23.90 -47.46
C PHE A 191 13.96 -22.95 -48.62
N ARG A 192 14.41 -21.69 -48.54
CA ARG A 192 14.16 -20.67 -49.58
C ARG A 192 14.71 -21.06 -50.95
N GLU A 193 15.87 -21.73 -51.01
CA GLU A 193 16.42 -22.20 -52.29
C GLU A 193 15.68 -23.43 -52.85
N GLN A 194 14.97 -24.18 -52.00
CA GLN A 194 14.19 -25.36 -52.40
C GLN A 194 12.73 -25.03 -52.72
N ILE A 195 12.25 -23.86 -52.33
CA ILE A 195 10.88 -23.39 -52.54
C ILE A 195 10.91 -22.34 -53.65
N GLN A 196 10.47 -22.74 -54.85
CA GLN A 196 10.17 -21.80 -55.93
C GLN A 196 8.92 -21.00 -55.54
N GLU A 197 9.00 -19.67 -55.49
CA GLU A 197 7.81 -18.83 -55.31
C GLU A 197 6.85 -19.06 -56.49
N PRO A 198 5.59 -19.47 -56.25
CA PRO A 198 4.65 -19.74 -57.33
C PRO A 198 4.32 -18.47 -58.08
N THR A 199 4.25 -18.58 -59.41
CA THR A 199 3.97 -17.45 -60.29
C THR A 199 2.54 -16.94 -60.07
N GLU A 200 2.29 -15.63 -60.18
CA GLU A 200 0.93 -15.07 -59.96
C GLU A 200 -0.15 -15.78 -60.79
N GLU A 201 0.20 -16.23 -62.00
CA GLU A 201 -0.70 -16.98 -62.89
C GLU A 201 -1.11 -18.36 -62.32
N GLU A 202 -0.20 -19.06 -61.63
CA GLU A 202 -0.47 -20.36 -60.98
C GLU A 202 -1.32 -20.20 -59.71
N LEU A 203 -1.09 -19.12 -58.96
CA LEU A 203 -1.91 -18.78 -57.80
C LEU A 203 -3.35 -18.44 -58.22
N VAL A 204 -3.53 -17.69 -59.31
CA VAL A 204 -4.85 -17.34 -59.84
C VAL A 204 -5.57 -18.57 -60.40
N THR A 205 -4.87 -19.50 -61.05
CA THR A 205 -5.47 -20.76 -61.52
C THR A 205 -5.86 -21.70 -60.37
N GLN A 206 -5.05 -21.80 -59.32
CA GLN A 206 -5.44 -22.56 -58.12
C GLN A 206 -6.57 -21.91 -57.34
N LEU A 207 -6.61 -20.58 -57.26
CA LEU A 207 -7.73 -19.85 -56.64
C LEU A 207 -9.04 -20.09 -57.40
N HIS A 208 -9.00 -20.13 -58.74
CA HIS A 208 -10.17 -20.43 -59.57
C HIS A 208 -10.62 -21.90 -59.49
N GLN A 209 -9.74 -22.84 -59.14
CA GLN A 209 -10.07 -24.25 -58.95
C GLN A 209 -10.63 -24.57 -57.55
N HIS A 210 -10.55 -23.63 -56.60
CA HIS A 210 -11.02 -23.87 -55.25
C HIS A 210 -12.57 -23.83 -55.16
N PRO A 211 -13.22 -24.92 -54.70
CA PRO A 211 -14.68 -25.09 -54.78
C PRO A 211 -15.52 -24.12 -53.91
N HIS A 212 -14.86 -23.23 -53.16
CA HIS A 212 -15.51 -22.28 -52.24
C HIS A 212 -15.18 -20.81 -52.51
N LEU A 213 -14.41 -20.51 -53.56
CA LEU A 213 -14.00 -19.14 -53.91
C LEU A 213 -14.52 -18.79 -55.31
N HIS A 214 -15.64 -18.08 -55.37
CA HIS A 214 -16.13 -17.46 -56.60
C HIS A 214 -15.59 -16.03 -56.68
N LEU A 215 -14.45 -15.85 -57.37
CA LEU A 215 -14.00 -14.52 -57.82
C LEU A 215 -14.74 -14.16 -59.10
N SER A 216 -15.50 -13.06 -59.06
CA SER A 216 -16.18 -12.45 -60.22
C SER A 216 -15.27 -11.50 -60.98
#